data_AF-A0A381YSZ4-F1
#
_entry.id   AF-A0A381YSZ4-F1
#
_cell.length_a   1.000
_cell.length_b   1.000
_cell.length_c   1.000
_cell.angle_alpha   90.00
_cell.angle_beta   90.00
_cell.angle_gamma   90.00
#
_symmetry.space_group_name_H-M   'P 1'
#
loop_
_entity.id
_entity.type
_entity.pdbx_description
1 polymer ?
#
loop_
_entity_poly.entity_id
_entity_poly.type
_entity_poly.pdbx_seq_one_letter_code
_entity_poly.pdbx_strand_id
1 'polypeptide(L)' 'MTTAQQLVQMQHYWDNLSHLASDEIKKKNMNMRFGIFDIKLDGNKIVSFDCCRN' A
#
# COMPACT_ATOMS: atom_id res chain seq x y z
N MET A 1 7.53 9.63 9.69
CA MET A 1 6.32 10.31 9.21
C MET A 1 6.22 10.10 7.71
N THR A 2 5.19 9.41 7.25
CA THR A 2 4.93 9.31 5.80
C THR A 2 4.39 10.65 5.32
N THR A 3 4.98 11.23 4.28
CA THR A 3 4.49 12.49 3.72
C THR A 3 3.21 12.24 2.93
N ALA A 4 2.32 13.24 2.82
CA ALA A 4 1.10 13.11 2.02
C ALA A 4 1.39 12.69 0.56
N GLN A 5 2.53 13.10 0.01
CA GLN A 5 3.00 12.70 -1.32
C GLN A 5 3.34 11.20 -1.41
N GLN A 6 3.97 10.63 -0.37
CA GLN A 6 4.25 9.20 -0.31
C GLN A 6 2.95 8.38 -0.25
N LEU A 7 1.96 8.82 0.51
CA LEU A 7 0.64 8.18 0.54
C LEU A 7 -0.03 8.17 -0.84
N VAL A 8 0.04 9.29 -1.57
CA VAL A 8 -0.49 9.40 -2.94
C VAL A 8 0.22 8.42 -3.89
N GLN A 9 1.56 8.32 -3.82
CA GLN A 9 2.31 7.35 -4.63
C GLN A 9 1.94 5.90 -4.31
N MET A 10 1.78 5.58 -3.03
CA MET A 10 1.35 4.26 -2.58
C MET A 10 -0.05 3.92 -3.09
N GLN A 11 -0.99 4.87 -3.02
CA GLN A 11 -2.35 4.71 -3.53
C GLN A 11 -2.36 4.48 -5.05
N HIS A 12 -1.63 5.29 -5.81
CA HIS A 12 -1.53 5.09 -7.26
C HIS A 12 -0.93 3.74 -7.63
N TYR A 13 0.07 3.29 -6.89
CA TYR A 13 0.64 1.96 -7.12
C TYR A 13 -0.38 0.86 -6.80
N TRP A 14 -1.10 0.98 -5.68
CA TRP A 14 -2.19 0.06 -5.32
C TRP A 14 -3.28 -0.02 -6.40
N ASP A 15 -3.73 1.12 -6.91
CA ASP A 15 -4.74 1.21 -7.95
C ASP A 15 -4.27 0.56 -9.26
N ASN A 16 -3.00 0.75 -9.65
CA ASN A 16 -2.43 0.08 -10.82
C ASN A 16 -2.38 -1.44 -10.68
N LEU A 17 -2.17 -1.96 -9.46
CA LEU A 17 -2.21 -3.39 -9.20
C LEU A 17 -3.64 -3.96 -9.17
N SER A 18 -4.67 -3.11 -9.08
CA SER A 18 -6.08 -3.55 -9.02
C SER A 18 -6.53 -4.37 -10.22
N HIS A 19 -5.92 -4.14 -11.38
CA HIS A 19 -6.21 -4.86 -12.62
C HIS A 19 -5.42 -6.16 -12.78
N LEU A 20 -4.37 -6.38 -11.98
CA LEU A 20 -3.37 -7.41 -12.23
C LEU A 20 -3.38 -8.54 -11.20
N ALA A 21 -3.87 -8.29 -9.98
CA ALA A 21 -3.71 -9.24 -8.89
C ALA A 21 -4.80 -9.16 -7.81
N SER A 22 -4.93 -10.23 -7.02
CA SER A 22 -5.74 -10.25 -5.80
C SER A 22 -5.11 -9.40 -4.70
N ASP A 23 -5.91 -8.96 -3.73
CA ASP A 23 -5.46 -8.06 -2.66
C ASP A 23 -4.29 -8.61 -1.83
N GLU A 24 -4.19 -9.93 -1.65
CA GLU A 24 -3.03 -10.54 -0.98
C GLU A 24 -1.72 -10.30 -1.72
N ILE A 25 -1.74 -10.46 -3.05
CA ILE A 25 -0.57 -10.22 -3.90
C ILE A 25 -0.23 -8.73 -3.91
N LYS A 26 -1.23 -7.85 -3.95
CA LYS A 26 -1.00 -6.40 -3.84
C LYS A 26 -0.31 -6.05 -2.53
N LYS A 27 -0.79 -6.56 -1.40
CA LYS A 27 -0.18 -6.34 -0.08
C LYS A 27 1.28 -6.82 -0.04
N LYS A 28 1.60 -7.97 -0.64
CA LYS A 28 3.00 -8.43 -0.78
C LYS A 28 3.85 -7.47 -1.61
N ASN A 29 3.32 -6.96 -2.73
CA ASN A 29 4.01 -5.99 -3.57
C ASN A 29 4.23 -4.64 -2.86
N MET A 30 3.25 -4.18 -2.08
CA MET A 30 3.39 -2.98 -1.24
C MET A 30 4.50 -3.15 -0.21
N ASN A 31 4.57 -4.32 0.43
CA ASN A 31 5.66 -4.65 1.35
C ASN A 31 7.02 -4.65 0.64
N MET A 32 7.15 -5.32 -0.51
CA MET A 32 8.42 -5.36 -1.24
C MET A 32 8.88 -3.99 -1.74
N ARG A 33 7.95 -3.15 -2.22
CA ARG A 33 8.30 -1.86 -2.85
C ARG A 33 8.48 -0.73 -1.83
N PHE A 34 7.66 -0.72 -0.78
CA PHE A 34 7.59 0.39 0.17
C PHE A 34 7.94 -0.01 1.60
N GLY A 35 8.17 -1.30 1.88
CA GLY A 35 8.45 -1.80 3.22
C GLY A 35 7.26 -1.66 4.19
N ILE A 36 6.04 -1.58 3.67
CA ILE A 36 4.83 -1.39 4.46
C ILE A 36 4.04 -2.69 4.64
N PHE A 37 3.41 -2.85 5.80
CA PHE A 37 2.63 -4.03 6.17
C PHE A 37 1.38 -3.62 6.96
N ASP A 38 0.53 -4.59 7.30
CA ASP A 38 -0.75 -4.35 8.01
C ASP A 38 -1.62 -3.24 7.39
N ILE A 39 -1.65 -3.22 6.05
CA ILE A 39 -2.39 -2.24 5.26
C ILE A 39 -3.88 -2.43 5.48
N LYS A 40 -4.52 -1.42 6.07
CA LYS A 40 -5.98 -1.30 6.16
C LYS A 40 -6.49 -0.49 4.98
N LEU A 41 -7.57 -1.02 4.40
CA LEU A 41 -8.24 -0.42 3.27
C LEU A 41 -9.67 -0.06 3.66
N ASP A 42 -10.13 1.09 3.19
CA ASP A 42 -11.54 1.43 3.14
C ASP A 42 -11.98 1.40 1.67
N GLY A 43 -12.64 0.31 1.29
CA GLY A 43 -12.82 -0.04 -0.13
C GLY A 43 -11.48 -0.26 -0.82
N ASN A 44 -11.14 0.61 -1.78
CA ASN A 44 -9.86 0.55 -2.51
C ASN A 44 -8.83 1.60 -2.05
N LYS A 45 -9.13 2.36 -0.98
CA LYS A 45 -8.25 3.41 -0.47
C LYS A 45 -7.44 2.95 0.74
N ILE A 46 -6.15 3.25 0.75
CA ILE A 46 -5.26 3.00 1.89
C ILE A 46 -5.57 4.04 2.98
N VAL A 47 -6.05 3.57 4.12
CA VAL A 47 -6.38 4.42 5.28
C VAL A 47 -5.34 4.34 6.38
N SER A 48 -4.69 3.19 6.53
CA SER A 48 -3.57 3.02 7.46
C SER A 48 -2.67 1.88 7.03
N PHE A 49 -1.42 1.93 7.48
CA PHE A 49 -0.44 0.88 7.30
C PHE A 49 0.67 1.08 8.34
N ASP A 50 1.36 0.00 8.63
CA ASP A 50 2.57 0.03 9.44
C ASP A 50 3.79 0.07 8.51
N CYS A 51 4.80 0.84 8.88
CA CYS A 51 6.06 0.97 8.14
C CYS A 51 7.23 1.11 9.11
N CYS A 52 8.46 0.88 8.64
CA CYS A 52 9.68 1.01 9.45
C CYS A 52 9.72 0.04 10.63
N ARG A 53 9.59 -1.28 10.36
CA ARG A 53 9.98 -2.31 11.32
C ARG A 53 11.50 -2.15 11.54
N ASN A 54 11.85 -1.42 12.58
CA ASN A 54 13.23 -1.16 13.01
C ASN A 54 13.89 -2.46 13.46
#